data_AF-A0A0D6Q300-F1
#
_entry.id   AF-A0A0D6Q300-F1
#
_cell.length_a   1.000
_cell.length_b   1.000
_cell.length_c   1.000
_cell.angle_alpha   90.00
_cell.angle_beta   90.00
_cell.angle_gamma   90.00
#
_symmetry.space_group_name_H-M   'P 1'
#
loop_
_entity.id
_entity.type
_entity.pdbx_description
1 polymer ?
#
loop_
_entity_poly.entity_id
_entity_poly.type
_entity_poly.pdbx_seq_one_letter_code
_entity_poly.pdbx_strand_id
1 'polypeptide(L)'
;MGSPKSRAALERLGRDLRGARLRRGIAIADLAARAGTSASSIARLEKGDPGVGIGTLADVLVVLGLLDRLADLIDIRKDDLGLALAAERQPRRGRSSATTLRRQQDKDKATHGGADVIDMDGASF
;
A
#
# COMPACT_ATOMS: atom_id res chain seq x y z
N MET A 1 -0.15 27.25 -2.97
CA MET A 1 -0.47 27.40 -1.53
C MET A 1 -1.32 26.21 -1.13
N GLY A 2 -0.85 25.35 -0.21
CA GLY A 2 -1.57 24.14 0.20
C GLY A 2 -2.83 24.45 1.02
N SER A 3 -3.71 23.46 1.17
CA SER A 3 -4.90 23.57 2.02
C SER A 3 -4.53 23.90 3.48
N PRO A 4 -5.29 24.74 4.20
CA PRO A 4 -5.04 25.01 5.62
C PRO A 4 -4.99 23.74 6.46
N LYS A 5 -5.80 22.73 6.11
CA LYS A 5 -5.82 21.43 6.80
C LYS A 5 -4.52 20.64 6.59
N SER A 6 -3.97 20.65 5.38
CA SER A 6 -2.72 19.93 5.11
C SER A 6 -1.53 20.58 5.82
N ARG A 7 -1.49 21.91 5.88
CA ARG A 7 -0.48 22.63 6.65
C ARG A 7 -0.52 22.28 8.14
N ALA A 8 -1.69 22.29 8.77
CA ALA A 8 -1.83 21.94 10.18
C ALA A 8 -1.39 20.49 10.46
N ALA A 9 -1.69 19.55 9.54
CA ALA A 9 -1.25 18.17 9.64
C ALA A 9 0.28 18.03 9.54
N LEU A 10 0.92 18.77 8.62
CA LEU A 10 2.38 18.79 8.47
C LEU A 10 3.08 19.42 9.67
N GLU A 11 2.55 20.51 10.23
CA GLU A 11 3.09 21.13 11.45
C GLU A 11 3.01 20.17 12.64
N ARG A 12 1.92 19.40 12.76
CA ARG A 12 1.80 18.35 13.77
C ARG A 12 2.84 17.25 13.56
N LEU A 13 2.99 16.75 12.33
CA LEU A 13 4.01 15.76 11.97
C LEU A 13 5.41 16.24 12.35
N GLY A 14 5.77 17.48 12.01
CA GLY A 14 7.05 18.09 12.36
C GLY A 14 7.29 18.15 13.88
N ARG A 15 6.27 18.56 14.66
CA ARG A 15 6.34 18.55 16.13
C ARG A 15 6.55 17.15 16.70
N ASP A 16 5.87 16.15 16.15
CA ASP A 16 6.00 14.76 16.59
C ASP A 16 7.39 14.19 16.27
N LEU A 17 7.96 14.51 15.10
CA LEU A 17 9.33 14.16 14.72
C LEU A 17 10.36 14.82 15.66
N ARG A 18 10.19 16.12 15.97
CA ARG A 18 11.05 16.81 16.92
C ARG A 18 10.97 16.17 18.31
N GLY A 19 9.78 15.86 18.79
CA GLY A 19 9.59 15.15 20.05
C GLY A 19 10.25 13.76 20.05
N ALA A 20 10.13 13.04 18.94
CA ALA A 20 10.75 11.74 18.74
C ALA A 20 12.29 11.83 18.75
N ARG A 21 12.88 12.86 18.13
CA ARG A 21 14.32 13.11 18.15
C ARG A 21 14.81 13.46 19.57
N LEU A 22 14.14 14.41 20.24
CA LEU A 22 14.53 14.88 21.57
C LEU A 22 14.45 13.79 22.64
N ARG A 23 13.39 12.95 22.62
CA ARG A 23 13.28 11.79 23.53
C ARG A 23 14.41 10.77 23.38
N ARG A 24 15.08 10.75 22.23
CA ARG A 24 16.24 9.89 21.95
C ARG A 24 17.58 10.59 22.20
N GLY A 25 17.58 11.85 22.64
CA GLY A 25 18.80 12.63 22.87
C GLY A 25 19.62 12.93 21.62
N ILE A 26 19.01 12.91 20.43
CA ILE A 26 19.73 13.08 19.16
C ILE A 26 19.79 14.57 18.80
N ALA A 27 21.00 15.11 18.55
CA ALA A 27 21.15 16.47 18.05
C ALA A 27 20.68 16.58 16.60
N ILE A 28 20.28 17.79 16.16
CA ILE A 28 19.86 18.02 14.76
C ILE A 28 21.01 17.66 13.80
N ALA A 29 22.24 18.03 14.13
CA ALA A 29 23.42 17.73 13.33
C ALA A 29 23.66 16.22 13.19
N ASP A 30 23.52 15.47 14.28
CA ASP A 30 23.69 14.01 14.27
C ASP A 30 22.59 13.32 13.46
N LEU A 31 21.34 13.78 13.61
CA LEU A 31 20.23 13.25 12.82
C LEU A 31 20.46 13.51 11.33
N ALA A 32 20.87 14.72 10.97
CA ALA A 32 21.18 15.10 9.59
C ALA A 32 22.30 14.22 9.00
N ALA A 33 23.40 14.02 9.74
CA ALA A 33 24.50 13.16 9.31
C ALA A 33 24.05 11.71 9.09
N ARG A 34 23.27 11.15 10.01
CA ARG A 34 22.76 9.77 9.93
C ARG A 34 21.73 9.59 8.81
N ALA A 35 20.92 10.61 8.53
CA ALA A 35 19.90 10.59 7.49
C ALA A 35 20.43 11.05 6.12
N GLY A 36 21.74 11.30 5.98
CA GLY A 36 22.34 11.72 4.70
C GLY A 36 21.82 13.06 4.18
N THR A 37 21.44 13.99 5.07
CA THR A 37 20.87 15.29 4.70
C THR A 37 21.51 16.45 5.48
N SER A 38 21.06 17.68 5.23
CA SER A 38 21.54 18.87 5.94
C SER A 38 20.75 19.15 7.21
N ALA A 39 21.40 19.78 8.20
CA ALA A 39 20.73 20.24 9.42
C ALA A 39 19.57 21.21 9.14
N SER A 40 19.67 22.01 8.08
CA SER A 40 18.60 22.91 7.66
C SER A 40 17.38 22.15 7.11
N SER A 41 17.59 21.06 6.37
CA SER A 41 16.50 20.17 5.93
C SER A 41 15.78 19.52 7.12
N ILE A 42 16.51 19.04 8.12
CA ILE A 42 15.91 18.51 9.36
C ILE A 42 15.11 19.59 10.10
N ALA A 43 15.67 20.79 10.24
CA ALA A 43 14.98 21.89 10.91
C ALA A 43 13.70 22.33 10.18
N ARG A 44 13.68 22.29 8.84
CA ARG A 44 12.49 22.54 8.03
C ARG A 44 11.46 21.42 8.17
N LEU A 45 11.91 20.17 8.19
CA LEU A 45 11.06 19.01 8.41
C LEU A 45 10.35 19.06 9.77
N GLU A 46 11.08 19.40 10.85
CA GLU A 46 10.50 19.56 12.19
C GLU A 46 9.52 20.74 12.32
N LYS A 47 9.57 21.69 11.39
CA LYS A 47 8.59 22.79 11.29
C LYS A 47 7.38 22.42 10.43
N GLY A 48 7.38 21.26 9.78
CA GLY A 48 6.31 20.85 8.87
C GLY A 48 6.36 21.54 7.50
N ASP A 49 7.55 21.91 7.02
CA ASP A 49 7.72 22.52 5.69
C ASP A 49 7.33 21.50 4.58
N PRO A 50 6.33 21.80 3.74
CA PRO A 50 5.92 20.93 2.62
C PRO A 50 6.98 20.81 1.51
N GLY A 51 7.98 21.70 1.49
CA GLY A 51 9.08 21.66 0.52
C GLY A 51 10.16 20.63 0.84
N VAL A 52 10.07 19.92 1.97
CA VAL A 52 10.98 18.81 2.27
C VAL A 52 10.46 17.53 1.60
N GLY A 53 11.30 16.92 0.77
CA GLY A 53 10.94 15.71 0.03
C GLY A 53 10.63 14.52 0.96
N ILE A 54 9.70 13.67 0.51
CA ILE A 54 9.26 12.48 1.26
C ILE A 54 10.41 11.48 1.51
N GLY A 55 11.40 11.41 0.63
CA GLY A 55 12.62 10.60 0.82
C GLY A 55 13.37 10.99 2.10
N THR A 56 13.62 12.30 2.30
CA THR A 56 14.26 12.82 3.51
C THR A 56 13.47 12.47 4.77
N LEU A 57 12.13 12.51 4.71
CA LEU A 57 11.29 12.07 5.81
C LEU A 57 11.47 10.57 6.10
N ALA A 58 11.52 9.74 5.06
CA ALA A 58 11.75 8.30 5.20
C ALA A 58 13.11 8.01 5.84
N ASP A 59 14.19 8.65 5.38
CA ASP A 59 15.54 8.49 5.94
C ASP A 59 15.60 8.88 7.42
N VAL A 60 14.94 9.99 7.79
CA VAL A 60 14.81 10.40 9.20
C VAL A 60 14.05 9.35 10.01
N LEU A 61 12.96 8.79 9.48
CA LEU A 61 12.21 7.73 10.16
C LEU A 61 13.02 6.45 10.31
N VAL A 62 13.89 6.12 9.36
CA VAL A 62 14.86 5.00 9.50
C VAL A 62 15.78 5.25 10.70
N VAL A 63 16.41 6.42 10.78
CA VAL A 63 17.31 6.76 11.89
C VAL A 63 16.59 6.76 13.24
N LEU A 64 15.32 7.14 13.26
CA LEU A 64 14.49 7.12 14.47
C LEU A 64 13.91 5.73 14.79
N GLY A 65 14.04 4.73 13.90
CA GLY A 65 13.41 3.41 14.08
C GLY A 65 11.88 3.49 14.04
N LEU A 66 11.33 4.31 13.15
CA LEU A 66 9.90 4.58 12.98
C LEU A 66 9.40 4.34 11.55
N LEU A 67 10.18 3.62 10.72
CA LEU A 67 9.86 3.39 9.30
C LEU A 67 8.49 2.73 9.11
N ASP A 68 8.11 1.78 9.96
CA ASP A 68 6.83 1.07 9.87
C ASP A 68 5.63 2.02 9.94
N ARG A 69 5.76 3.17 10.62
CA ARG A 69 4.69 4.18 10.67
C ARG A 69 4.43 4.84 9.32
N LEU A 70 5.45 4.92 8.46
CA LEU A 70 5.30 5.42 7.10
C LEU A 70 4.66 4.35 6.20
N ALA A 71 5.06 3.08 6.37
CA ALA A 71 4.46 1.97 5.65
C ALA A 71 2.97 1.80 5.98
N ASP A 72 2.60 1.99 7.25
CA ASP A 72 1.22 1.89 7.74
C ASP A 72 0.39 3.16 7.52
N LEU A 73 0.95 4.21 6.90
CA LEU A 73 0.29 5.52 6.79
C LEU A 73 -1.05 5.43 6.05
N ILE A 74 -1.13 4.58 5.03
CA ILE A 74 -2.34 4.25 4.28
C ILE A 74 -2.52 2.73 4.27
N ASP A 75 -2.92 2.18 5.42
CA ASP A 75 -3.33 0.78 5.53
C ASP A 75 -4.78 0.62 5.03
N ILE A 76 -4.95 -0.02 3.87
CA ILE A 76 -6.25 -0.26 3.23
C ILE A 76 -7.22 -1.00 4.17
N ARG A 77 -6.69 -1.85 5.07
CA ARG A 77 -7.51 -2.59 6.04
C ARG A 77 -8.15 -1.69 7.09
N LYS A 78 -7.70 -0.44 7.19
CA LYS A 78 -8.18 0.60 8.13
C LYS A 78 -8.87 1.75 7.40
N ASP A 79 -9.08 1.65 6.08
CA ASP A 79 -9.83 2.64 5.31
C ASP A 79 -11.34 2.37 5.44
N ASP A 80 -11.96 2.94 6.47
CA ASP A 80 -13.39 2.78 6.76
C ASP A 80 -14.28 3.13 5.56
N LEU A 81 -13.93 4.18 4.81
CA LEU A 81 -14.68 4.58 3.62
C LEU A 81 -14.54 3.55 2.50
N GLY A 82 -13.31 3.11 2.24
CA GLY A 82 -13.04 2.05 1.28
C GLY A 82 -13.78 0.76 1.61
N LEU A 83 -13.81 0.38 2.89
CA LEU A 83 -14.55 -0.78 3.39
C LEU A 83 -16.06 -0.63 3.24
N ALA A 84 -16.61 0.55 3.55
CA ALA A 84 -18.04 0.84 3.38
C ALA A 84 -18.46 0.76 1.90
N LEU A 85 -17.67 1.33 0.99
CA LEU A 85 -17.93 1.26 -0.46
C LEU A 85 -17.82 -0.18 -1.00
N ALA A 86 -16.90 -0.98 -0.46
CA ALA A 86 -16.78 -2.40 -0.81
C ALA A 86 -17.98 -3.22 -0.31
N ALA A 87 -18.48 -2.92 0.89
CA ALA A 87 -19.68 -3.52 1.45
C ALA A 87 -20.93 -3.19 0.63
N GLU A 88 -21.07 -1.94 0.15
CA GLU A 88 -22.19 -1.54 -0.71
C GLU A 88 -22.22 -2.30 -2.05
N ARG A 89 -21.04 -2.65 -2.58
CA ARG A 89 -20.91 -3.46 -3.80
C ARG A 89 -21.10 -4.96 -3.57
N GLN A 90 -21.37 -5.42 -2.34
CA GLN A 90 -21.59 -6.84 -2.08
C GLN A 90 -22.82 -7.36 -2.85
N PRO A 91 -22.70 -8.55 -3.46
CA PRO A 91 -23.82 -9.16 -4.17
C PRO A 91 -24.96 -9.45 -3.19
N ARG A 92 -26.17 -8.93 -3.50
CA ARG A 92 -27.39 -9.11 -2.70
C ARG A 92 -27.84 -10.57 -2.53
N ARG A 93 -27.28 -11.51 -3.32
CA ARG A 93 -27.50 -12.96 -3.19
C ARG A 93 -26.17 -13.71 -3.27
N GLY A 94 -25.98 -14.64 -2.34
CA GLY A 94 -24.93 -15.64 -2.44
C GLY A 94 -25.14 -16.52 -3.67
N ARG A 95 -24.07 -16.77 -4.42
CA ARG A 95 -24.07 -17.75 -5.50
C ARG A 95 -23.69 -19.12 -4.92
N SER A 96 -24.47 -20.15 -5.23
CA SER A 96 -24.13 -21.51 -4.78
C SER A 96 -22.90 -22.03 -5.53
N SER A 97 -21.98 -22.67 -4.80
CA SER A 97 -20.83 -23.35 -5.40
C SER A 97 -21.27 -24.45 -6.37
N ALA A 98 -22.39 -25.11 -6.09
CA ALA A 98 -22.98 -26.14 -6.94
C ALA A 98 -23.34 -25.64 -8.35
N THR A 99 -23.84 -24.41 -8.48
CA THR A 99 -24.14 -23.83 -9.81
C THR A 99 -22.90 -23.44 -10.60
N THR A 100 -21.82 -23.04 -9.92
CA THR A 100 -20.55 -22.65 -10.58
C THR A 100 -19.82 -23.89 -11.07
N LEU A 101 -19.74 -24.94 -10.24
CA LEU A 101 -19.10 -26.21 -10.57
C LEU A 101 -19.77 -26.91 -11.77
N ARG A 102 -21.11 -26.93 -11.82
CA ARG A 102 -21.85 -27.46 -12.99
C ARG A 102 -21.50 -26.71 -14.27
N ARG A 103 -21.47 -25.36 -14.22
CA ARG A 103 -21.09 -24.54 -15.38
C ARG A 103 -19.65 -24.75 -15.84
N GLN A 104 -18.76 -25.11 -14.91
CA GLN A 104 -17.36 -25.40 -15.18
C GLN A 104 -17.22 -26.78 -15.85
N GLN A 105 -17.90 -27.79 -15.32
CA GLN A 105 -17.97 -29.13 -15.92
C GLN A 105 -18.58 -29.10 -17.33
N ASP A 106 -19.64 -28.31 -17.55
CA ASP A 106 -20.25 -28.16 -18.87
C ASP A 106 -19.29 -27.49 -19.88
N LYS A 107 -18.44 -26.55 -19.42
CA LYS A 107 -17.39 -25.93 -20.25
C LYS A 107 -16.25 -26.90 -20.56
N ASP A 108 -15.77 -27.63 -19.57
CA ASP A 108 -14.66 -28.58 -19.75
C ASP A 108 -15.06 -29.71 -20.71
N LYS A 109 -16.33 -30.17 -20.61
CA LYS A 109 -16.91 -31.17 -21.51
C LYS A 109 -17.11 -30.66 -22.94
N ALA A 110 -17.48 -29.38 -23.11
CA ALA A 110 -17.55 -28.73 -24.42
C ALA A 110 -16.15 -28.52 -25.05
N THR A 111 -15.10 -28.42 -24.23
CA THR A 111 -13.72 -28.23 -24.70
C THR A 111 -13.05 -29.56 -25.06
N HIS A 112 -13.40 -30.66 -24.38
CA HIS A 112 -12.84 -32.00 -24.64
C HIS A 112 -13.67 -32.88 -25.59
N GLY A 113 -14.90 -32.49 -25.94
CA GLY A 113 -15.78 -33.25 -26.83
C GLY A 113 -15.54 -33.08 -28.34
N GLY A 114 -14.50 -32.34 -28.75
CA GLY A 114 -14.20 -32.04 -30.16
C GLY A 114 -13.03 -32.82 -30.77
N ALA A 115 -12.42 -33.77 -30.05
CA ALA A 115 -11.19 -34.42 -30.48
C ALA A 115 -11.32 -35.95 -30.59
N ASP A 116 -12.43 -36.45 -31.13
CA ASP A 116 -12.56 -37.89 -31.39
C ASP A 116 -13.28 -38.15 -32.72
N VAL A 117 -12.68 -37.68 -33.81
CA VAL A 117 -12.86 -38.26 -35.15
C VAL A 117 -11.53 -38.11 -35.91
N ILE A 118 -10.63 -39.09 -35.76
CA ILE A 118 -9.64 -39.40 -36.80
C ILE A 118 -9.78 -40.90 -37.08
N ASP A 119 -10.70 -41.24 -37.98
CA ASP A 119 -10.56 -42.45 -38.79
C ASP A 119 -9.48 -42.15 -39.83
N MET A 120 -8.40 -42.94 -39.83
CA MET A 120 -7.52 -43.04 -40.98
C MET A 120 -7.08 -44.50 -41.10
N ASP A 121 -7.68 -45.15 -42.09
CA ASP A 121 -7.42 -46.48 -42.64
C ASP A 121 -5.95 -46.93 -42.64
N GLY A 122 -5.76 -48.25 -42.66
CA GLY A 122 -4.76 -48.82 -43.57
C GLY A 122 -4.06 -50.06 -43.03
N ALA A 123 -4.37 -51.20 -43.63
CA ALA A 123 -3.68 -52.47 -43.47
C ALA A 123 -2.15 -52.34 -43.53
N SER A 124 -1.45 -53.24 -42.85
CA SER A 124 -0.07 -53.58 -43.17
C SER A 124 0.08 -55.10 -43.19
N PHE A 125 0.38 -55.60 -44.40
CA PHE A 125 1.14 -56.83 -44.62
C PHE A 125 2.59 -56.63 -44.16
#